data_AF-A0AA47BR41-F1
#
_entry.id   AF-A0AA47BR41-F1
#
_cell.length_a   1.000
_cell.length_b   1.000
_cell.length_c   1.000
_cell.angle_alpha   90.00
_cell.angle_beta   90.00
_cell.angle_gamma   90.00
#
_symmetry.space_group_name_H-M   'P 1'
#
loop_
_entity.id
_entity.type
_entity.pdbx_description
1 polymer ?
#
loop_
_entity_poly.entity_id
_entity_poly.type
_entity_poly.pdbx_seq_one_letter_code
_entity_poly.pdbx_strand_id
1 'polypeptide(L)'
;MRYRMLILLICVTGFAWGQSDWLKTTYVGIAVEDVENASLLNMAALGVKNASGIGLSGHWQGVHFETGMAHLALGPFAYNFRSFSKDETFISDHEVGLGFRINNGIYAGTSFRWNNEKIFGWNIHTLFRPTKWVSLAINTNSLVSKLPYSLDLGVGFRPFSSNDYWGTRLTLFYDGAVSGTSYQNGAVGLRSSPIDGLDIYGHWNFRSENFVVGVKLSWNRLLIGAEMPMTGNMLGKSATTQIFVSANQLRSLPLKSKPKMIIYDWAQMLKDTPTSSSFANSFRSGKTLSVYDFLVDMDELSSMRNVDAVLFRNQDFETSFSNLYEIEMAIKRVKESGKKIYFYSDNYKPLQYALAAGVADEIIINPHGSLSVQGFAQNKLYFKNFLAKYGIAFHNFQSHEYKTTFNALSESSMTNAERESLEYVYEALQNEMDRMIEEGREDKLNEELEDIYAKGFWMNANRAQQAGLVDSQMYPDELDKMIEDDFRLSSYHERGVVQYDWEPAVIPVIAVIYANGYIYQGEGWKGKNIGAESLVEAIRAARKNPLIKAIVLRINSGGGSALASNLIAREIALCVSDEKNRKPVVISMAG
;
A
#
# COMPACT_ATOMS: atom_id res chain seq x y z
N MET A 1 -28.77 -24.75 8.73
CA MET A 1 -29.67 -23.98 9.61
C MET A 1 -29.66 -22.52 9.17
N ARG A 2 -30.78 -22.09 8.56
CA ARG A 2 -31.41 -20.74 8.57
C ARG A 2 -30.53 -19.50 8.77
N TYR A 3 -30.51 -18.58 7.80
CA TYR A 3 -31.06 -17.22 7.98
C TYR A 3 -31.67 -16.72 6.66
N ARG A 4 -32.98 -16.41 6.72
CA ARG A 4 -33.77 -15.82 5.64
C ARG A 4 -33.57 -14.30 5.70
N MET A 5 -33.19 -13.69 4.58
CA MET A 5 -33.37 -12.26 4.31
C MET A 5 -34.86 -11.96 4.29
N LEU A 6 -35.32 -11.07 5.17
CA LEU A 6 -36.68 -10.57 5.17
C LEU A 6 -36.65 -9.12 4.64
N ILE A 7 -37.08 -8.96 3.39
CA ILE A 7 -37.49 -7.69 2.80
C ILE A 7 -38.87 -7.37 3.38
N LEU A 8 -39.09 -6.15 3.85
CA LEU A 8 -40.45 -5.67 4.12
C LEU A 8 -40.57 -4.20 3.69
N LEU A 9 -41.55 -4.02 2.82
CA LEU A 9 -41.93 -2.80 2.12
C LEU A 9 -43.42 -2.63 2.46
N ILE A 10 -43.83 -1.54 3.10
CA ILE A 10 -45.25 -1.18 3.23
C ILE A 10 -45.42 0.33 3.08
N CYS A 11 -46.29 0.67 2.13
CA CYS A 11 -46.88 1.99 1.86
C CYS A 11 -47.92 2.38 2.92
N VAL A 12 -48.24 3.69 3.05
CA VAL A 12 -49.60 4.27 2.94
C VAL A 12 -49.53 5.82 3.05
N THR A 13 -50.52 6.47 2.46
CA THR A 13 -50.72 7.85 1.97
C THR A 13 -51.01 8.95 3.00
N GLY A 14 -50.71 10.21 2.65
CA GLY A 14 -51.31 11.41 3.26
C GLY A 14 -50.72 12.71 2.67
N PHE A 15 -51.58 13.66 2.29
CA PHE A 15 -51.24 14.97 1.72
C PHE A 15 -50.71 15.95 2.78
N ALA A 16 -49.71 16.78 2.44
CA ALA A 16 -49.68 18.23 2.67
C ALA A 16 -48.40 18.84 2.06
N TRP A 17 -48.52 20.02 1.48
CA TRP A 17 -47.43 20.79 0.91
C TRP A 17 -46.69 21.55 2.02
N GLY A 18 -45.38 21.34 2.12
CA GLY A 18 -44.47 22.18 2.87
C GLY A 18 -43.10 22.08 2.21
N GLN A 19 -42.53 23.22 1.79
CA GLN A 19 -41.10 23.28 1.47
C GLN A 19 -40.35 22.90 2.74
N SER A 20 -39.73 21.73 2.73
CA SER A 20 -38.83 21.34 3.79
C SER A 20 -37.58 22.23 3.70
N ASP A 21 -37.14 22.78 4.84
CA ASP A 21 -35.88 23.53 4.97
C ASP A 21 -34.72 22.53 4.96
N TRP A 22 -34.57 21.82 3.84
CA TRP A 22 -33.57 20.77 3.59
C TRP A 22 -32.11 21.24 3.80
N LEU A 23 -31.90 22.55 3.91
CA LEU A 23 -30.60 23.24 3.88
C LEU A 23 -29.99 23.53 5.26
N LYS A 24 -30.63 23.14 6.36
CA LYS A 24 -30.13 23.43 7.72
C LYS A 24 -29.07 22.45 8.25
N THR A 25 -28.53 21.55 7.42
CA THR A 25 -27.37 20.74 7.84
C THR A 25 -26.08 21.40 7.39
N THR A 26 -25.23 21.70 8.36
CA THR A 26 -23.95 22.44 8.32
C THR A 26 -22.82 21.73 7.58
N TYR A 27 -23.09 20.58 6.94
CA TYR A 27 -22.04 19.83 6.28
C TYR A 27 -21.73 20.47 4.92
N VAL A 28 -20.49 20.95 4.82
CA VAL A 28 -19.89 21.56 3.64
C VAL A 28 -18.58 20.84 3.33
N GLY A 29 -18.07 21.03 2.12
CA GLY A 29 -16.90 20.36 1.60
C GLY A 29 -17.22 19.11 0.79
N ILE A 30 -18.20 19.16 -0.13
CA ILE A 30 -18.59 18.01 -0.96
C ILE A 30 -17.44 17.48 -1.85
N ALA A 31 -16.41 18.29 -2.08
CA ALA A 31 -15.20 17.91 -2.82
C ALA A 31 -14.07 17.39 -1.93
N VAL A 32 -14.13 17.55 -0.61
CA VAL A 32 -12.97 17.33 0.28
C VAL A 32 -13.20 16.28 1.36
N GLU A 33 -14.45 16.03 1.77
CA GLU A 33 -14.77 15.03 2.78
C GLU A 33 -14.85 13.63 2.16
N ASP A 34 -13.99 12.72 2.62
CA ASP A 34 -13.93 11.32 2.17
C ASP A 34 -13.82 10.31 3.32
N VAL A 35 -14.02 10.74 4.57
CA VAL A 35 -13.95 9.90 5.76
C VAL A 35 -15.33 9.81 6.43
N GLU A 36 -15.57 10.52 7.54
CA GLU A 36 -16.72 10.27 8.40
C GLU A 36 -18.04 10.70 7.76
N ASN A 37 -18.10 11.88 7.13
CA ASN A 37 -19.35 12.41 6.59
C ASN A 37 -19.45 12.22 5.07
N ALA A 38 -18.58 11.39 4.50
CA ALA A 38 -18.48 11.19 3.05
C ALA A 38 -19.81 10.76 2.43
N SER A 39 -20.48 9.74 2.98
CA SER A 39 -21.77 9.26 2.45
C SER A 39 -22.90 10.28 2.62
N LEU A 40 -22.79 11.21 3.58
CA LEU A 40 -23.79 12.25 3.82
C LEU A 40 -23.67 13.41 2.84
N LEU A 41 -22.44 13.69 2.38
CA LEU A 41 -22.08 14.82 1.52
C LEU A 41 -22.00 14.44 0.05
N ASN A 42 -21.29 13.35 -0.25
CA ASN A 42 -20.96 12.93 -1.60
C ASN A 42 -20.79 11.41 -1.66
N MET A 43 -21.80 10.70 -2.15
CA MET A 43 -21.73 9.24 -2.30
C MET A 43 -20.54 8.77 -3.16
N ALA A 44 -20.08 9.58 -4.12
CA ALA A 44 -18.90 9.24 -4.93
C ALA A 44 -17.63 9.08 -4.07
N ALA A 45 -17.54 9.77 -2.93
CA ALA A 45 -16.42 9.68 -2.00
C ALA A 45 -16.29 8.29 -1.33
N LEU A 46 -17.36 7.47 -1.31
CA LEU A 46 -17.24 6.05 -0.90
C LEU A 46 -16.24 5.27 -1.79
N GLY A 47 -16.07 5.68 -3.05
CA GLY A 47 -15.09 5.11 -3.96
C GLY A 47 -13.63 5.30 -3.53
N VAL A 48 -13.36 6.23 -2.61
CA VAL A 48 -12.04 6.44 -1.97
C VAL A 48 -11.75 5.37 -0.92
N LYS A 49 -12.78 4.63 -0.45
CA LYS A 49 -12.71 3.53 0.54
C LYS A 49 -12.38 3.92 1.99
N ASN A 50 -12.13 5.20 2.26
CA ASN A 50 -11.86 5.71 3.61
C ASN A 50 -13.11 5.76 4.51
N ALA A 51 -14.28 5.94 3.90
CA ALA A 51 -15.53 6.20 4.60
C ALA A 51 -16.21 4.98 5.26
N SER A 52 -15.64 3.77 5.15
CA SER A 52 -16.27 2.58 5.72
C SER A 52 -16.32 2.67 7.25
N GLY A 53 -17.52 2.60 7.82
CA GLY A 53 -17.74 2.81 9.24
C GLY A 53 -19.20 3.10 9.60
N ILE A 54 -19.41 3.44 10.87
CA ILE A 54 -20.71 3.84 11.43
C ILE A 54 -20.52 5.19 12.09
N GLY A 55 -21.38 6.16 11.76
CA GLY A 55 -21.39 7.43 12.45
C GLY A 55 -22.78 7.86 12.92
N LEU A 56 -22.76 8.60 14.02
CA LEU A 56 -23.92 9.19 14.66
C LEU A 56 -23.61 10.67 14.84
N SER A 57 -24.54 11.55 14.48
CA SER A 57 -24.41 12.97 14.76
C SER A 57 -25.74 13.56 15.23
N GLY A 58 -25.67 14.59 16.06
CA GLY A 58 -26.82 15.23 16.66
C GLY A 58 -26.67 16.75 16.69
N HIS A 59 -27.72 17.47 16.31
CA HIS A 59 -27.80 18.92 16.46
C HIS A 59 -28.56 19.27 17.75
N TRP A 60 -27.97 20.18 18.52
CA TRP A 60 -28.46 20.61 19.82
C TRP A 60 -28.69 22.11 19.79
N GLN A 61 -29.84 22.58 20.28
CA GLN A 61 -30.11 23.98 20.55
C GLN A 61 -30.28 24.17 22.06
N GLY A 62 -29.31 24.82 22.70
CA GLY A 62 -29.18 24.80 24.16
C GLY A 62 -29.03 23.38 24.69
N VAL A 63 -30.01 22.91 25.46
CA VAL A 63 -30.09 21.52 25.97
C VAL A 63 -31.08 20.64 25.19
N HIS A 64 -31.77 21.20 24.19
CA HIS A 64 -32.76 20.49 23.41
C HIS A 64 -32.13 19.85 22.17
N PHE A 65 -32.41 18.57 21.97
CA PHE A 65 -31.99 17.82 20.79
C PHE A 65 -32.99 18.07 19.65
N GLU A 66 -32.52 18.63 18.54
CA GLU A 66 -33.39 18.99 17.39
C GLU A 66 -33.31 17.99 16.25
N THR A 67 -32.11 17.45 15.99
CA THR A 67 -31.85 16.61 14.81
C THR A 67 -30.93 15.46 15.16
N GLY A 68 -31.27 14.26 14.71
CA GLY A 68 -30.42 13.08 14.78
C GLY A 68 -30.09 12.53 13.41
N MET A 69 -28.84 12.14 13.19
CA MET A 69 -28.41 11.48 11.96
C MET A 69 -27.59 10.24 12.30
N ALA A 70 -27.82 9.18 11.55
CA ALA A 70 -27.03 7.96 11.59
C ALA A 70 -26.61 7.62 10.16
N HIS A 71 -25.36 7.21 9.96
CA HIS A 71 -24.91 6.70 8.67
C HIS A 71 -24.09 5.43 8.87
N LEU A 72 -24.28 4.51 7.94
CA LEU A 72 -23.57 3.24 7.84
C LEU A 72 -23.00 3.15 6.44
N ALA A 73 -21.69 3.05 6.34
CA ALA A 73 -20.99 2.84 5.08
C ALA A 73 -20.21 1.52 5.15
N LEU A 74 -20.47 0.64 4.18
CA LEU A 74 -19.87 -0.69 4.05
C LEU A 74 -19.27 -0.81 2.65
N GLY A 75 -18.01 -0.39 2.51
CA GLY A 75 -17.33 -0.35 1.22
C GLY A 75 -18.04 0.61 0.25
N PRO A 76 -18.53 0.13 -0.90
CA PRO A 76 -19.20 0.98 -1.89
C PRO A 76 -20.65 1.32 -1.53
N PHE A 77 -21.24 0.69 -0.50
CA PHE A 77 -22.63 0.88 -0.12
C PHE A 77 -22.75 1.79 1.11
N ALA A 78 -23.75 2.68 1.12
CA ALA A 78 -24.10 3.42 2.31
C ALA A 78 -25.61 3.55 2.51
N TYR A 79 -25.99 3.62 3.78
CA TYR A 79 -27.32 3.99 4.24
C TYR A 79 -27.20 5.14 5.24
N ASN A 80 -27.93 6.22 4.98
CA ASN A 80 -28.04 7.36 5.86
C ASN A 80 -29.49 7.50 6.35
N PHE A 81 -29.63 7.84 7.61
CA PHE A 81 -30.89 8.17 8.27
C PHE A 81 -30.75 9.55 8.89
N ARG A 82 -31.76 10.41 8.72
CA ARG A 82 -31.82 11.73 9.34
C ARG A 82 -33.22 11.92 9.92
N SER A 83 -33.30 12.52 11.09
CA SER A 83 -34.56 12.82 11.77
C SER A 83 -34.51 14.25 12.28
N PHE A 84 -35.56 15.01 11.99
CA PHE A 84 -35.68 16.42 12.34
C PHE A 84 -37.03 16.66 13.02
N SER A 85 -37.04 17.51 14.05
CA SER A 85 -38.27 18.04 14.65
C SER A 85 -38.64 19.37 13.99
N LYS A 86 -39.87 19.47 13.44
CA LYS A 86 -40.41 20.71 12.86
C LYS A 86 -41.86 20.88 13.31
N ASP A 87 -42.17 21.98 14.01
CA ASP A 87 -43.54 22.32 14.42
C ASP A 87 -44.28 21.15 15.11
N GLU A 88 -43.61 20.46 16.06
CA GLU A 88 -44.10 19.27 16.77
C GLU A 88 -44.32 17.99 15.91
N THR A 89 -43.95 18.03 14.62
CA THR A 89 -43.97 16.87 13.72
C THR A 89 -42.55 16.31 13.50
N PHE A 90 -42.44 14.98 13.45
CA PHE A 90 -41.19 14.27 13.18
C PHE A 90 -41.10 13.88 11.70
N ILE A 91 -40.13 14.46 11.01
CA ILE A 91 -39.78 14.06 9.64
C ILE A 91 -38.55 13.15 9.73
N SER A 92 -38.62 11.98 9.09
CA SER A 92 -37.44 11.15 8.87
C SER A 92 -37.12 10.99 7.40
N ASP A 93 -35.85 11.20 7.08
CA ASP A 93 -35.25 11.03 5.79
C ASP A 93 -34.35 9.80 5.80
N HIS A 94 -34.42 9.06 4.72
CA HIS A 94 -33.64 7.87 4.48
C HIS A 94 -32.96 8.04 3.14
N GLU A 95 -31.69 7.67 3.06
CA GLU A 95 -30.93 7.70 1.83
C GLU A 95 -30.12 6.43 1.71
N VAL A 96 -30.26 5.74 0.60
CA VAL A 96 -29.44 4.59 0.26
C VAL A 96 -28.65 4.90 -1.00
N GLY A 97 -27.36 4.59 -1.00
CA GLY A 97 -26.51 4.94 -2.11
C GLY A 97 -25.36 3.98 -2.35
N LEU A 98 -24.78 4.14 -3.54
CA LEU A 98 -23.58 3.46 -3.98
C LEU A 98 -22.56 4.49 -4.42
N GLY A 99 -21.28 4.21 -4.16
CA GLY A 99 -20.16 4.97 -4.69
C GLY A 99 -19.03 4.07 -5.14
N PHE A 100 -18.41 4.44 -6.25
CA PHE A 100 -17.39 3.63 -6.89
C PHE A 100 -16.33 4.49 -7.57
N ARG A 101 -15.11 3.95 -7.59
CA ARG A 101 -14.00 4.48 -8.38
C ARG A 101 -14.19 4.04 -9.82
N ILE A 102 -14.30 4.99 -10.75
CA ILE A 102 -14.30 4.73 -12.20
C ILE A 102 -12.86 4.57 -12.67
N ASN A 103 -12.00 5.49 -12.26
CA ASN A 103 -10.56 5.47 -12.52
C ASN A 103 -9.84 6.17 -11.35
N ASN A 104 -8.51 6.22 -11.36
CA ASN A 104 -7.75 7.09 -10.47
C ASN A 104 -8.36 8.50 -10.53
N GLY A 105 -8.54 9.14 -9.37
CA GLY A 105 -9.07 10.50 -9.28
C GLY A 105 -10.46 10.74 -9.88
N ILE A 106 -11.18 9.72 -10.36
CA ILE A 106 -12.53 9.86 -10.94
C ILE A 106 -13.46 8.89 -10.22
N TYR A 107 -14.41 9.45 -9.48
CA TYR A 107 -15.38 8.68 -8.71
C TYR A 107 -16.79 9.15 -9.07
N ALA A 108 -17.70 8.20 -9.05
CA ALA A 108 -19.12 8.46 -9.23
C ALA A 108 -19.92 7.74 -8.15
N GLY A 109 -21.08 8.29 -7.86
CA GLY A 109 -22.02 7.70 -6.93
C GLY A 109 -23.45 8.03 -7.32
N THR A 110 -24.36 7.31 -6.71
CA THR A 110 -25.80 7.52 -6.88
C THR A 110 -26.48 7.26 -5.55
N SER A 111 -27.54 8.00 -5.25
CA SER A 111 -28.39 7.70 -4.10
C SER A 111 -29.86 7.89 -4.38
N PHE A 112 -30.66 7.12 -3.65
CA PHE A 112 -32.09 7.26 -3.57
C PHE A 112 -32.43 7.75 -2.18
N ARG A 113 -33.04 8.93 -2.11
CA ARG A 113 -33.51 9.53 -0.87
C ARG A 113 -35.03 9.47 -0.84
N TRP A 114 -35.58 9.12 0.31
CA TRP A 114 -37.01 9.20 0.56
C TRP A 114 -37.29 9.69 1.97
N ASN A 115 -38.46 10.28 2.16
CA ASN A 115 -38.94 10.67 3.48
C ASN A 115 -40.33 10.10 3.77
N ASN A 116 -40.80 10.24 5.01
CA ASN A 116 -42.11 9.76 5.44
C ASN A 116 -43.29 10.47 4.73
N GLU A 117 -43.04 11.60 4.08
CA GLU A 117 -44.00 12.34 3.25
C GLU A 117 -44.00 11.87 1.78
N LYS A 118 -43.29 10.78 1.47
CA LYS A 118 -43.16 10.17 0.13
C LYS A 118 -42.52 11.06 -0.93
N ILE A 119 -41.69 12.01 -0.53
CA ILE A 119 -40.82 12.72 -1.46
C ILE A 119 -39.70 11.77 -1.83
N PHE A 120 -39.61 11.41 -3.11
CA PHE A 120 -38.55 10.57 -3.65
C PHE A 120 -37.57 11.45 -4.42
N GLY A 121 -36.28 11.31 -4.12
CA GLY A 121 -35.20 11.98 -4.82
C GLY A 121 -34.18 10.96 -5.32
N TRP A 122 -33.79 11.08 -6.59
CA TRP A 122 -32.63 10.39 -7.12
C TRP A 122 -31.51 11.41 -7.29
N ASN A 123 -30.33 11.09 -6.79
CA ASN A 123 -29.14 11.93 -6.86
C ASN A 123 -28.03 11.19 -7.60
N ILE A 124 -27.30 11.92 -8.43
CA ILE A 124 -26.02 11.54 -9.01
C ILE A 124 -24.95 12.37 -8.32
N HIS A 125 -23.87 11.72 -7.94
CA HIS A 125 -22.74 12.31 -7.25
C HIS A 125 -21.48 12.09 -8.06
N THR A 126 -20.59 13.07 -8.06
CA THR A 126 -19.30 12.96 -8.74
C THR A 126 -18.19 13.54 -7.87
N LEU A 127 -17.00 12.99 -8.02
CA LEU A 127 -15.78 13.50 -7.42
C LEU A 127 -14.64 13.33 -8.42
N PHE A 128 -13.94 14.41 -8.69
CA PHE A 128 -12.87 14.48 -9.68
C PHE A 128 -11.64 15.17 -9.08
N ARG A 129 -10.53 14.47 -9.00
CA ARG A 129 -9.24 14.92 -8.47
C ARG A 129 -8.21 14.91 -9.60
N PRO A 130 -8.07 16.00 -10.38
CA PRO A 130 -7.11 16.03 -11.48
C PRO A 130 -5.66 16.00 -10.99
N THR A 131 -5.39 16.51 -9.79
CA THR A 131 -4.07 16.58 -9.17
C THR A 131 -4.14 16.18 -7.69
N LYS A 132 -2.99 16.04 -7.00
CA LYS A 132 -2.95 15.84 -5.54
C LYS A 132 -3.45 17.06 -4.73
N TRP A 133 -3.66 18.20 -5.38
CA TRP A 133 -3.96 19.48 -4.73
C TRP A 133 -5.24 20.14 -5.20
N VAL A 134 -5.96 19.55 -6.15
CA VAL A 134 -7.29 20.00 -6.59
C VAL A 134 -8.27 18.84 -6.46
N SER A 135 -9.43 19.12 -5.89
CA SER A 135 -10.58 18.23 -5.87
C SER A 135 -11.82 18.98 -6.30
N LEU A 136 -12.65 18.38 -7.14
CA LEU A 136 -13.84 18.97 -7.72
C LEU A 136 -15.01 18.00 -7.51
N ALA A 137 -16.20 18.52 -7.19
CA ALA A 137 -17.39 17.71 -7.05
C ALA A 137 -18.59 18.40 -7.69
N ILE A 138 -19.44 17.59 -8.31
CA ILE A 138 -20.74 18.00 -8.83
C ILE A 138 -21.76 16.98 -8.35
N ASN A 139 -22.72 17.42 -7.56
CA ASN A 139 -23.81 16.59 -7.08
C ASN A 139 -25.13 17.15 -7.56
N THR A 140 -26.02 16.28 -8.02
CA THR A 140 -27.40 16.67 -8.32
C THR A 140 -28.24 16.47 -7.06
N ASN A 141 -29.16 17.38 -6.79
CA ASN A 141 -30.19 17.17 -5.79
C ASN A 141 -31.55 16.98 -6.47
N SER A 142 -32.13 15.80 -6.25
CA SER A 142 -33.53 15.49 -6.52
C SER A 142 -33.95 15.50 -8.00
N LEU A 143 -33.25 14.74 -8.85
CA LEU A 143 -33.51 14.59 -10.30
C LEU A 143 -34.95 14.15 -10.64
N VAL A 144 -35.61 13.41 -9.74
CA VAL A 144 -36.94 12.80 -9.97
C VAL A 144 -37.90 13.13 -8.83
N SER A 145 -37.89 14.38 -8.37
CA SER A 145 -38.79 14.84 -7.30
C SER A 145 -39.70 15.98 -7.76
N LYS A 146 -40.68 16.34 -6.93
CA LYS A 146 -41.48 17.58 -7.10
C LYS A 146 -40.73 18.86 -6.68
N LEU A 147 -39.52 18.73 -6.12
CA LEU A 147 -38.67 19.84 -5.70
C LEU A 147 -37.89 20.40 -6.90
N PRO A 148 -37.52 21.70 -6.89
CA PRO A 148 -36.68 22.27 -7.92
C PRO A 148 -35.32 21.57 -7.97
N TYR A 149 -34.92 21.21 -9.20
CA TYR A 149 -33.61 20.63 -9.48
C TYR A 149 -32.50 21.62 -9.09
N SER A 150 -31.50 21.13 -8.35
CA SER A 150 -30.30 21.89 -8.00
C SER A 150 -29.03 21.09 -8.24
N LEU A 151 -27.95 21.82 -8.53
CA LEU A 151 -26.60 21.32 -8.73
C LEU A 151 -25.70 21.91 -7.65
N ASP A 152 -25.16 21.07 -6.78
CA ASP A 152 -24.14 21.46 -5.82
C ASP A 152 -22.76 21.31 -6.48
N LEU A 153 -21.95 22.36 -6.38
CA LEU A 153 -20.62 22.47 -6.96
C LEU A 153 -19.61 22.65 -5.83
N GLY A 154 -18.59 21.82 -5.77
CA GLY A 154 -17.55 21.88 -4.74
C GLY A 154 -16.16 21.94 -5.34
N VAL A 155 -15.29 22.74 -4.73
CA VAL A 155 -13.87 22.85 -5.07
C VAL A 155 -13.07 22.72 -3.78
N GLY A 156 -12.02 21.89 -3.83
CA GLY A 156 -11.04 21.71 -2.77
C GLY A 156 -9.63 22.02 -3.28
N PHE A 157 -8.82 22.66 -2.44
CA PHE A 157 -7.45 23.07 -2.77
C PHE A 157 -6.49 22.80 -1.60
N ARG A 158 -5.32 22.20 -1.89
CA ARG A 158 -4.24 21.95 -0.91
C ARG A 158 -2.98 22.74 -1.27
N PRO A 159 -2.71 23.89 -0.62
CA PRO A 159 -1.65 24.81 -1.03
C PRO A 159 -0.22 24.24 -0.90
N PHE A 160 -0.01 23.28 -0.01
CA PHE A 160 1.33 22.76 0.33
C PHE A 160 1.56 21.32 -0.13
N SER A 161 0.96 20.93 -1.26
CA SER A 161 0.98 19.53 -1.73
C SER A 161 2.36 18.95 -2.05
N SER A 162 3.40 19.78 -2.19
CA SER A 162 4.79 19.36 -2.35
C SER A 162 5.51 19.09 -1.02
N ASN A 163 4.90 19.43 0.11
CA ASN A 163 5.46 19.20 1.44
C ASN A 163 4.86 17.94 2.06
N ASP A 164 5.70 16.99 2.48
CA ASP A 164 5.24 15.70 3.01
C ASP A 164 4.38 15.82 4.26
N TYR A 165 4.60 16.86 5.07
CA TYR A 165 3.83 17.08 6.28
C TYR A 165 2.51 17.81 5.98
N TRP A 166 2.59 19.01 5.38
CA TRP A 166 1.43 19.88 5.20
C TRP A 166 0.57 19.52 3.98
N GLY A 167 1.07 18.70 3.06
CA GLY A 167 0.40 18.36 1.80
C GLY A 167 -0.96 17.69 1.94
N THR A 168 -1.22 17.04 3.08
CA THR A 168 -2.52 16.43 3.41
C THR A 168 -3.16 17.00 4.68
N ARG A 169 -2.61 18.10 5.23
CA ARG A 169 -3.01 18.68 6.53
C ARG A 169 -3.59 20.08 6.45
N LEU A 170 -3.60 20.70 5.29
CA LEU A 170 -4.31 21.95 5.08
C LEU A 170 -5.10 21.86 3.78
N THR A 171 -6.42 21.96 3.90
CA THR A 171 -7.34 21.93 2.77
C THR A 171 -8.24 23.15 2.84
N LEU A 172 -8.25 23.95 1.80
CA LEU A 172 -9.23 25.00 1.57
C LEU A 172 -10.36 24.42 0.72
N PHE A 173 -11.60 24.90 0.91
CA PHE A 173 -12.71 24.49 0.05
C PHE A 173 -13.71 25.61 -0.15
N TYR A 174 -14.45 25.49 -1.25
CA TYR A 174 -15.59 26.31 -1.58
C TYR A 174 -16.71 25.43 -2.13
N ASP A 175 -17.91 25.60 -1.59
CA ASP A 175 -19.13 24.98 -2.09
C ASP A 175 -20.09 26.08 -2.56
N GLY A 176 -20.76 25.83 -3.68
CA GLY A 176 -21.86 26.65 -4.18
C GLY A 176 -22.99 25.76 -4.70
N ALA A 177 -24.14 26.34 -5.00
CA ALA A 177 -25.15 25.60 -5.77
C ALA A 177 -25.82 26.47 -6.82
N VAL A 178 -26.32 25.80 -7.85
CA VAL A 178 -27.13 26.38 -8.91
C VAL A 178 -28.52 25.77 -8.81
N SER A 179 -29.55 26.59 -8.67
CA SER A 179 -30.95 26.15 -8.68
C SER A 179 -31.69 26.92 -9.76
N GLY A 180 -32.18 26.23 -10.79
CA GLY A 180 -32.70 26.86 -12.00
C GLY A 180 -31.63 27.70 -12.72
N THR A 181 -31.84 29.01 -12.86
CA THR A 181 -30.89 29.96 -13.48
C THR A 181 -30.09 30.77 -12.47
N SER A 182 -30.36 30.61 -11.16
CA SER A 182 -29.77 31.44 -10.11
C SER A 182 -28.65 30.71 -9.39
N TYR A 183 -27.51 31.38 -9.29
CA TYR A 183 -26.38 30.93 -8.48
C TYR A 183 -26.59 31.35 -7.03
N GLN A 184 -26.39 30.41 -6.11
CA GLN A 184 -26.45 30.64 -4.68
C GLN A 184 -25.07 30.34 -4.08
N ASN A 185 -24.42 31.39 -3.57
CA ASN A 185 -23.21 31.23 -2.76
C ASN A 185 -23.49 30.20 -1.64
N GLY A 186 -22.62 29.20 -1.50
CA GLY A 186 -22.76 28.16 -0.50
C GLY A 186 -21.91 28.49 0.72
N ALA A 187 -20.70 27.95 0.77
CA ALA A 187 -19.77 28.16 1.88
C ALA A 187 -18.31 28.19 1.42
N VAL A 188 -17.48 28.94 2.13
CA VAL A 188 -16.02 28.89 1.99
C VAL A 188 -15.41 28.48 3.31
N GLY A 189 -14.44 27.58 3.29
CA GLY A 189 -13.84 27.10 4.53
C GLY A 189 -12.46 26.53 4.37
N LEU A 190 -11.91 26.12 5.51
CA LEU A 190 -10.66 25.41 5.62
C LEU A 190 -10.76 24.30 6.66
N ARG A 191 -9.99 23.24 6.44
CA ARG A 191 -9.72 22.17 7.39
C ARG A 191 -8.21 22.05 7.57
N SER A 192 -7.77 21.93 8.81
CA SER A 192 -6.38 21.69 9.15
C SER A 192 -6.22 20.55 10.15
N SER A 193 -5.19 19.73 9.95
CA SER A 193 -4.80 18.65 10.86
C SER A 193 -3.40 18.92 11.43
N PRO A 194 -3.22 19.93 12.29
CA PRO A 194 -1.90 20.42 12.70
C PRO A 194 -1.05 19.36 13.40
N ILE A 195 -1.67 18.37 14.04
CA ILE A 195 -1.03 17.16 14.57
C ILE A 195 -1.89 15.95 14.24
N ASP A 196 -1.36 14.75 14.45
CA ASP A 196 -2.14 13.53 14.20
C ASP A 196 -3.33 13.43 15.16
N GLY A 197 -4.50 13.15 14.59
CA GLY A 197 -5.77 12.96 15.29
C GLY A 197 -6.41 14.22 15.87
N LEU A 198 -5.91 15.41 15.55
CA LEU A 198 -6.59 16.68 15.80
C LEU A 198 -6.93 17.33 14.46
N ASP A 199 -8.20 17.42 14.13
CA ASP A 199 -8.69 18.23 13.02
C ASP A 199 -9.41 19.46 13.56
N ILE A 200 -9.08 20.62 12.99
CA ILE A 200 -9.76 21.88 13.23
C ILE A 200 -10.28 22.36 11.89
N TYR A 201 -11.53 22.80 11.84
CA TYR A 201 -12.10 23.34 10.61
C TYR A 201 -12.98 24.53 10.91
N GLY A 202 -13.06 25.42 9.92
CA GLY A 202 -13.89 26.60 9.99
C GLY A 202 -14.44 26.93 8.62
N HIS A 203 -15.69 27.37 8.55
CA HIS A 203 -16.30 27.81 7.30
C HIS A 203 -17.30 28.93 7.51
N TRP A 204 -17.37 29.84 6.54
CA TRP A 204 -18.41 30.84 6.43
C TRP A 204 -19.49 30.34 5.47
N ASN A 205 -20.74 30.28 5.92
CA ASN A 205 -21.88 29.92 5.08
C ASN A 205 -22.63 31.19 4.67
N PHE A 206 -22.67 31.46 3.36
CA PHE A 206 -23.28 32.66 2.81
C PHE A 206 -24.82 32.61 2.80
N ARG A 207 -25.43 31.42 2.92
CA ARG A 207 -26.90 31.29 2.96
C ARG A 207 -27.46 31.54 4.35
N SER A 208 -26.77 31.04 5.37
CA SER A 208 -27.17 31.18 6.77
C SER A 208 -26.49 32.34 7.48
N GLU A 209 -25.62 33.08 6.80
CA GLU A 209 -24.86 34.22 7.32
C GLU A 209 -24.20 33.91 8.68
N ASN A 210 -23.58 32.74 8.78
CA ASN A 210 -22.94 32.28 10.01
C ASN A 210 -21.55 31.70 9.74
N PHE A 211 -20.70 31.79 10.77
CA PHE A 211 -19.39 31.18 10.80
C PHE A 211 -19.45 29.91 11.65
N VAL A 212 -19.05 28.77 11.11
CA VAL A 212 -19.01 27.52 11.85
C VAL A 212 -17.56 27.20 12.16
N VAL A 213 -17.29 26.83 13.42
CA VAL A 213 -16.01 26.28 13.85
C VAL A 213 -16.24 24.89 14.40
N GLY A 214 -15.36 23.95 14.05
CA GLY A 214 -15.41 22.62 14.60
C GLY A 214 -14.03 22.03 14.90
N VAL A 215 -14.04 21.06 15.79
CA VAL A 215 -12.90 20.27 16.21
C VAL A 215 -13.28 18.80 16.13
N LYS A 216 -12.36 17.97 15.64
CA LYS A 216 -12.47 16.52 15.66
C LYS A 216 -11.22 15.94 16.30
N LEU A 217 -11.44 14.94 17.15
CA LEU A 217 -10.39 14.17 17.80
C LEU A 217 -10.55 12.72 17.37
N SER A 218 -9.45 12.07 17.00
CA SER A 218 -9.45 10.67 16.62
C SER A 218 -8.40 9.85 17.35
N TRP A 219 -8.80 8.64 17.71
CA TRP A 219 -8.00 7.63 18.39
C TRP A 219 -8.24 6.27 17.76
N ASN A 220 -7.22 5.76 17.08
CA ASN A 220 -7.24 4.51 16.34
C ASN A 220 -8.38 4.46 15.29
N ARG A 221 -9.54 3.94 15.65
CA ARG A 221 -10.72 3.80 14.78
C ARG A 221 -11.89 4.68 15.21
N LEU A 222 -11.78 5.33 16.36
CA LEU A 222 -12.81 6.20 16.91
C LEU A 222 -12.51 7.65 16.54
N LEU A 223 -13.51 8.37 16.08
CA LEU A 223 -13.50 9.81 15.90
C LEU A 223 -14.66 10.42 16.67
N ILE A 224 -14.41 11.51 17.38
CA ILE A 224 -15.41 12.32 18.05
C ILE A 224 -15.23 13.75 17.57
N GLY A 225 -16.31 14.42 17.21
CA GLY A 225 -16.26 15.80 16.76
C GLY A 225 -17.37 16.65 17.35
N ALA A 226 -17.13 17.95 17.37
CA ALA A 226 -18.12 18.95 17.70
C ALA A 226 -17.92 20.17 16.79
N GLU A 227 -19.01 20.78 16.37
CA GLU A 227 -19.02 22.05 15.65
C GLU A 227 -20.08 23.00 16.19
N MET A 228 -19.81 24.28 16.09
CA MET A 228 -20.65 25.34 16.63
C MET A 228 -20.83 26.44 15.58
N PRO A 229 -22.06 26.72 15.12
CA PRO A 229 -22.35 27.91 14.35
C PRO A 229 -22.31 29.17 15.23
N MET A 230 -21.77 30.25 14.68
CA MET A 230 -21.71 31.58 15.25
C MET A 230 -22.46 32.55 14.34
N THR A 231 -23.51 33.17 14.86
CA THR A 231 -24.29 34.19 14.15
C THR A 231 -24.17 35.52 14.90
N GLY A 232 -23.53 36.52 14.30
CA GLY A 232 -23.24 37.80 14.94
C GLY A 232 -22.38 37.67 16.20
N ASN A 233 -22.76 38.34 17.30
CA ASN A 233 -22.05 38.29 18.59
C ASN A 233 -22.46 37.11 19.50
N MET A 234 -23.35 36.21 19.04
CA MET A 234 -23.86 35.11 19.87
C MET A 234 -23.12 33.80 19.60
N LEU A 235 -22.12 33.51 20.44
CA LEU A 235 -21.51 32.19 20.55
C LEU A 235 -22.44 31.22 21.30
N GLY A 236 -22.57 29.98 20.80
CA GLY A 236 -22.94 28.83 21.63
C GLY A 236 -24.41 28.58 21.91
N LYS A 237 -25.35 29.08 21.10
CA LYS A 237 -26.78 28.70 21.22
C LYS A 237 -27.11 27.35 20.60
N SER A 238 -26.30 26.85 19.67
CA SER A 238 -26.42 25.51 19.14
C SER A 238 -25.06 24.87 18.87
N ALA A 239 -25.03 23.55 18.82
CA ALA A 239 -23.84 22.76 18.51
C ALA A 239 -24.25 21.46 17.81
N THR A 240 -23.42 20.96 16.91
CA THR A 240 -23.55 19.61 16.36
C THR A 240 -22.44 18.74 16.93
N THR A 241 -22.78 17.61 17.50
CA THR A 241 -21.82 16.61 18.00
C THR A 241 -21.83 15.39 17.10
N GLN A 242 -20.69 14.76 16.87
CA GLN A 242 -20.56 13.56 16.05
C GLN A 242 -19.65 12.52 16.70
N ILE A 243 -19.97 11.24 16.48
CA ILE A 243 -19.14 10.08 16.80
C ILE A 243 -19.08 9.22 15.55
N PHE A 244 -17.89 8.76 15.18
CA PHE A 244 -17.68 7.87 14.04
C PHE A 244 -16.73 6.74 14.41
N VAL A 245 -17.09 5.51 14.06
CA VAL A 245 -16.27 4.30 14.22
C VAL A 245 -15.90 3.80 12.83
N SER A 246 -14.64 3.98 12.46
CA SER A 246 -14.09 3.58 11.17
C SER A 246 -13.70 2.10 11.14
N ALA A 247 -13.86 1.47 9.98
CA ALA A 247 -13.25 0.18 9.68
C ALA A 247 -11.72 0.27 9.53
N ASN A 248 -11.23 1.44 9.10
CA ASN A 248 -9.81 1.71 8.82
C ASN A 248 -9.16 2.46 9.99
N GLN A 249 -7.83 2.37 10.08
CA GLN A 249 -7.09 3.14 11.07
C GLN A 249 -7.03 4.61 10.64
N LEU A 250 -7.52 5.49 11.51
CA LEU A 250 -7.48 6.94 11.36
C LEU A 250 -6.11 7.48 11.77
N ARG A 251 -5.75 8.64 11.22
CA ARG A 251 -4.75 9.52 11.81
C ARG A 251 -5.18 9.81 13.26
N SER A 252 -4.31 9.49 14.22
CA SER A 252 -4.70 9.38 15.63
C SER A 252 -3.81 10.19 16.54
N LEU A 253 -4.38 10.75 17.60
CA LEU A 253 -3.59 11.38 18.66
C LEU A 253 -2.60 10.38 19.23
N PRO A 254 -1.36 10.82 19.54
CA PRO A 254 -0.39 9.97 20.20
C PRO A 254 -0.92 9.63 21.59
N LEU A 255 -1.47 8.42 21.74
CA LEU A 255 -1.69 7.84 23.05
C LEU A 255 -0.33 7.34 23.54
N LYS A 256 0.06 7.70 24.78
CA LYS A 256 1.22 7.08 25.44
C LYS A 256 0.92 5.59 25.60
N SER A 257 1.39 4.78 24.65
CA SER A 257 1.46 3.33 24.78
C SER A 257 2.93 2.91 24.81
N LYS A 258 3.18 1.65 25.20
CA LYS A 258 4.47 1.02 24.91
C LYS A 258 4.82 1.20 23.42
N PRO A 259 6.10 1.32 23.06
CA PRO A 259 6.53 1.35 21.67
C PRO A 259 5.94 0.13 20.94
N LYS A 260 5.48 0.32 19.72
CA LYS A 260 4.85 -0.75 18.94
C LYS A 260 5.92 -1.47 18.14
N MET A 261 5.99 -2.79 18.34
CA MET A 261 6.79 -3.67 17.50
C MET A 261 5.90 -4.42 16.52
N ILE A 262 6.34 -4.48 15.27
CA ILE A 262 5.74 -5.31 14.24
C ILE A 262 6.54 -6.59 14.08
N ILE A 263 5.90 -7.75 14.26
CA ILE A 263 6.46 -9.01 13.76
C ILE A 263 6.18 -9.06 12.26
N TYR A 264 7.25 -9.06 11.47
CA TYR A 264 7.19 -9.25 10.03
C TYR A 264 7.61 -10.69 9.74
N ASP A 265 6.65 -11.53 9.36
CA ASP A 265 6.92 -12.91 8.94
C ASP A 265 6.81 -12.99 7.42
N TRP A 266 7.93 -13.28 6.76
CA TRP A 266 7.98 -13.49 5.32
C TRP A 266 8.59 -14.84 4.97
N ALA A 267 8.51 -15.85 5.85
CA ALA A 267 9.27 -17.11 5.80
C ALA A 267 8.94 -18.04 4.59
N GLN A 268 8.74 -17.47 3.41
CA GLN A 268 8.48 -18.08 2.13
C GLN A 268 9.48 -17.57 1.11
N MET A 269 9.75 -18.37 0.06
CA MET A 269 10.61 -17.97 -1.06
C MET A 269 10.18 -16.61 -1.64
N LEU A 270 11.07 -15.62 -1.58
CA LEU A 270 10.87 -14.34 -2.25
C LEU A 270 11.13 -14.53 -3.73
N LYS A 271 10.04 -14.57 -4.51
CA LYS A 271 10.15 -14.65 -5.96
C LYS A 271 10.23 -13.25 -6.55
N ASP A 272 11.11 -13.13 -7.52
CA ASP A 272 11.33 -11.88 -8.25
C ASP A 272 10.08 -11.49 -9.08
N THR A 273 9.30 -12.48 -9.53
CA THR A 273 8.02 -12.24 -10.22
C THR A 273 6.83 -12.26 -9.26
N PRO A 274 5.90 -11.29 -9.37
CA PRO A 274 4.61 -11.34 -8.67
C PRO A 274 3.88 -12.65 -8.97
N THR A 275 3.40 -13.35 -7.94
CA THR A 275 2.53 -14.50 -8.18
C THR A 275 1.19 -14.03 -8.73
N SER A 276 0.73 -14.64 -9.82
CA SER A 276 -0.64 -14.38 -10.28
C SER A 276 -1.62 -14.85 -9.21
N SER A 277 -2.46 -13.93 -8.74
CA SER A 277 -3.59 -14.24 -7.87
C SER A 277 -4.62 -15.03 -8.68
N SER A 278 -4.47 -16.36 -8.76
CA SER A 278 -5.55 -17.21 -9.24
C SER A 278 -6.55 -17.39 -8.10
N PHE A 279 -7.86 -17.36 -8.39
CA PHE A 279 -8.92 -17.67 -7.44
C PHE A 279 -8.72 -19.04 -6.74
N ALA A 280 -8.02 -19.96 -7.42
CA ALA A 280 -7.63 -21.27 -6.87
C ALA A 280 -6.49 -21.19 -5.83
N ASN A 281 -5.60 -20.20 -5.90
CA ASN A 281 -4.55 -19.97 -4.91
C ASN A 281 -5.10 -19.35 -3.62
N SER A 282 -6.27 -18.71 -3.66
CA SER A 282 -6.93 -18.14 -2.46
C SER A 282 -7.37 -19.19 -1.43
N PHE A 283 -7.43 -20.47 -1.81
CA PHE A 283 -7.77 -21.59 -0.92
C PHE A 283 -6.55 -22.37 -0.40
N ARG A 284 -5.33 -22.08 -0.88
CA ARG A 284 -4.09 -22.68 -0.38
C ARG A 284 -3.46 -21.73 0.64
N SER A 285 -3.30 -22.18 1.87
CA SER A 285 -2.61 -21.42 2.92
C SER A 285 -1.13 -21.22 2.53
N GLY A 286 -0.79 -19.98 2.17
CA GLY A 286 0.56 -19.55 1.83
C GLY A 286 0.53 -18.46 0.76
N LYS A 287 0.41 -17.18 1.17
CA LYS A 287 0.63 -16.05 0.26
C LYS A 287 2.12 -16.05 -0.11
N THR A 288 2.46 -16.38 -1.35
CA THR A 288 3.83 -16.20 -1.85
C THR A 288 4.09 -14.69 -1.97
N LEU A 289 5.04 -14.16 -1.20
CA LEU A 289 5.41 -12.76 -1.24
C LEU A 289 6.43 -12.53 -2.36
N SER A 290 6.23 -11.54 -3.21
CA SER A 290 7.26 -11.14 -4.17
C SER A 290 8.26 -10.16 -3.55
N VAL A 291 9.45 -10.03 -4.16
CA VAL A 291 10.42 -8.99 -3.74
C VAL A 291 9.77 -7.61 -3.81
N TYR A 292 8.99 -7.33 -4.85
CA TYR A 292 8.26 -6.06 -4.97
C TYR A 292 7.31 -5.82 -3.79
N ASP A 293 6.52 -6.82 -3.40
CA ASP A 293 5.60 -6.69 -2.27
C ASP A 293 6.36 -6.40 -0.96
N PHE A 294 7.49 -7.07 -0.75
CA PHE A 294 8.37 -6.78 0.38
C PHE A 294 8.89 -5.33 0.37
N LEU A 295 9.37 -4.83 -0.79
CA LEU A 295 9.89 -3.47 -0.90
C LEU A 295 8.79 -2.43 -0.59
N VAL A 296 7.55 -2.68 -1.06
CA VAL A 296 6.39 -1.84 -0.73
C VAL A 296 6.09 -1.89 0.77
N ASP A 297 6.09 -3.07 1.38
CA ASP A 297 5.88 -3.22 2.82
C ASP A 297 6.94 -2.46 3.63
N MET A 298 8.20 -2.50 3.22
CA MET A 298 9.27 -1.74 3.89
C MET A 298 9.10 -0.23 3.72
N ASP A 299 8.70 0.24 2.53
CA ASP A 299 8.40 1.65 2.30
C ASP A 299 7.21 2.10 3.17
N GLU A 300 6.15 1.30 3.26
CA GLU A 300 5.04 1.58 4.17
C GLU A 300 5.49 1.62 5.62
N LEU A 301 6.21 0.59 6.09
CA LEU A 301 6.74 0.53 7.45
C LEU A 301 7.60 1.75 7.77
N SER A 302 8.49 2.18 6.88
CA SER A 302 9.33 3.37 7.08
C SER A 302 8.50 4.64 7.34
N SER A 303 7.32 4.76 6.71
CA SER A 303 6.41 5.89 6.87
C SER A 303 5.50 5.81 8.12
N MET A 304 5.36 4.63 8.72
CA MET A 304 4.47 4.41 9.86
C MET A 304 5.03 5.05 11.14
N ARG A 305 4.46 6.18 11.55
CA ARG A 305 4.86 6.91 12.77
C ARG A 305 4.55 6.18 14.08
N ASN A 306 3.62 5.24 14.05
CA ASN A 306 3.18 4.48 15.22
C ASN A 306 3.87 3.12 15.36
N VAL A 307 4.97 2.91 14.63
CA VAL A 307 5.80 1.71 14.66
C VAL A 307 7.20 2.13 15.05
N ASP A 308 7.71 1.52 16.11
CA ASP A 308 8.99 1.86 16.72
C ASP A 308 10.05 0.78 16.46
N ALA A 309 9.61 -0.46 16.24
CA ALA A 309 10.49 -1.59 15.96
C ALA A 309 9.87 -2.60 14.98
N VAL A 310 10.74 -3.33 14.28
CA VAL A 310 10.38 -4.45 13.41
C VAL A 310 11.19 -5.67 13.83
N LEU A 311 10.51 -6.79 14.10
CA LEU A 311 11.12 -8.08 14.39
C LEU A 311 10.95 -9.01 13.19
N PHE A 312 12.08 -9.45 12.64
CA PHE A 312 12.17 -10.52 11.68
C PHE A 312 12.39 -11.84 12.44
N ARG A 313 11.36 -12.68 12.51
CA ARG A 313 11.36 -13.91 13.33
C ARG A 313 11.45 -15.16 12.45
N ASN A 314 12.45 -16.01 12.69
CA ASN A 314 12.68 -17.30 12.03
C ASN A 314 12.57 -17.22 10.50
N GLN A 315 13.27 -16.24 9.91
CA GLN A 315 13.19 -16.01 8.47
C GLN A 315 13.93 -17.11 7.71
N ASP A 316 13.19 -17.85 6.89
CA ASP A 316 13.76 -18.84 5.98
C ASP A 316 13.55 -18.46 4.51
N PHE A 317 14.11 -17.33 4.09
CA PHE A 317 14.00 -16.89 2.70
C PHE A 317 15.07 -17.55 1.81
N GLU A 318 14.67 -17.86 0.57
CA GLU A 318 15.55 -18.21 -0.54
C GLU A 318 15.36 -17.16 -1.64
N THR A 319 16.45 -16.50 -2.05
CA THR A 319 16.42 -15.46 -3.07
C THR A 319 17.77 -15.35 -3.79
N SER A 320 17.82 -14.62 -4.91
CA SER A 320 19.09 -14.32 -5.59
C SER A 320 19.88 -13.29 -4.80
N PHE A 321 21.19 -13.27 -5.01
CA PHE A 321 22.07 -12.30 -4.36
C PHE A 321 21.73 -10.86 -4.76
N SER A 322 21.37 -10.64 -6.03
CA SER A 322 20.88 -9.36 -6.54
C SER A 322 19.63 -8.87 -5.80
N ASN A 323 18.70 -9.76 -5.46
CA ASN A 323 17.53 -9.41 -4.66
C ASN A 323 17.89 -9.12 -3.20
N LEU A 324 18.91 -9.78 -2.65
CA LEU A 324 19.38 -9.54 -1.28
C LEU A 324 19.79 -8.08 -1.09
N TYR A 325 20.45 -7.49 -2.08
CA TYR A 325 20.87 -6.08 -2.06
C TYR A 325 19.66 -5.12 -1.99
N GLU A 326 18.61 -5.37 -2.79
CA GLU A 326 17.38 -4.58 -2.73
C GLU A 326 16.67 -4.72 -1.38
N ILE A 327 16.66 -5.92 -0.84
CA ILE A 327 16.11 -6.23 0.48
C ILE A 327 16.89 -5.49 1.58
N GLU A 328 18.22 -5.56 1.55
CA GLU A 328 19.12 -4.89 2.49
C GLU A 328 18.85 -3.37 2.49
N MET A 329 18.84 -2.75 1.31
CA MET A 329 18.54 -1.32 1.17
C MET A 329 17.15 -0.95 1.71
N ALA A 330 16.15 -1.80 1.48
CA ALA A 330 14.81 -1.55 1.98
C ALA A 330 14.74 -1.61 3.51
N ILE A 331 15.40 -2.58 4.15
CA ILE A 331 15.46 -2.66 5.61
C ILE A 331 16.29 -1.49 6.17
N LYS A 332 17.40 -1.10 5.52
CA LYS A 332 18.18 0.09 5.89
C LYS A 332 17.33 1.36 5.87
N ARG A 333 16.46 1.57 4.88
CA ARG A 333 15.49 2.69 4.86
C ARG A 333 14.53 2.67 6.06
N VAL A 334 14.07 1.49 6.48
CA VAL A 334 13.24 1.36 7.69
C VAL A 334 14.04 1.75 8.94
N LYS A 335 15.30 1.33 9.04
CA LYS A 335 16.21 1.71 10.13
C LYS A 335 16.48 3.22 10.15
N GLU A 336 16.77 3.82 9.01
CA GLU A 336 16.99 5.27 8.84
C GLU A 336 15.76 6.11 9.21
N SER A 337 14.55 5.55 9.13
CA SER A 337 13.31 6.18 9.63
C SER A 337 13.22 6.24 11.17
N GLY A 338 14.26 5.77 11.88
CA GLY A 338 14.38 5.78 13.33
C GLY A 338 13.82 4.53 14.02
N LYS A 339 13.50 3.48 13.25
CA LYS A 339 12.95 2.22 13.79
C LYS A 339 14.05 1.25 14.13
N LYS A 340 13.84 0.49 15.20
CA LYS A 340 14.74 -0.60 15.60
C LYS A 340 14.47 -1.87 14.82
N ILE A 341 15.53 -2.51 14.35
CA ILE A 341 15.46 -3.75 13.58
C ILE A 341 15.99 -4.90 14.44
N TYR A 342 15.13 -5.88 14.69
CA TYR A 342 15.47 -7.09 15.43
C TYR A 342 15.43 -8.28 14.49
N PHE A 343 16.41 -9.17 14.61
CA PHE A 343 16.36 -10.50 14.01
C PHE A 343 16.37 -11.54 15.12
N TYR A 344 15.44 -12.48 15.05
CA TYR A 344 15.47 -13.69 15.87
C TYR A 344 15.47 -14.90 14.95
N SER A 345 16.39 -15.85 15.14
CA SER A 345 16.30 -17.15 14.49
C SER A 345 16.80 -18.29 15.37
N ASP A 346 16.15 -19.45 15.26
CA ASP A 346 16.67 -20.68 15.86
C ASP A 346 17.97 -21.12 15.18
N ASN A 347 18.10 -20.89 13.87
CA ASN A 347 19.33 -21.13 13.14
C ASN A 347 19.53 -20.06 12.06
N TYR A 348 20.77 -19.63 11.85
CA TYR A 348 21.13 -18.66 10.82
C TYR A 348 21.91 -19.34 9.69
N LYS A 349 21.33 -19.36 8.49
CA LYS A 349 22.03 -19.75 7.24
C LYS A 349 22.94 -18.60 6.78
N PRO A 350 23.98 -18.85 5.94
CA PRO A 350 24.96 -17.82 5.58
C PRO A 350 24.36 -16.54 5.01
N LEU A 351 23.47 -16.67 4.01
CA LEU A 351 22.83 -15.52 3.37
C LEU A 351 21.90 -14.74 4.32
N GLN A 352 21.17 -15.47 5.16
CA GLN A 352 20.25 -14.89 6.16
C GLN A 352 21.03 -14.15 7.24
N TYR A 353 22.16 -14.72 7.66
CA TYR A 353 23.04 -14.12 8.63
C TYR A 353 23.67 -12.85 8.09
N ALA A 354 24.26 -12.87 6.89
CA ALA A 354 24.88 -11.69 6.30
C ALA A 354 23.89 -10.52 6.20
N LEU A 355 22.66 -10.78 5.75
CA LEU A 355 21.60 -9.75 5.75
C LEU A 355 21.29 -9.25 7.16
N ALA A 356 21.06 -10.15 8.12
CA ALA A 356 20.75 -9.78 9.50
C ALA A 356 21.89 -8.94 10.12
N ALA A 357 23.14 -9.33 9.89
CA ALA A 357 24.33 -8.59 10.29
C ALA A 357 24.30 -7.17 9.73
N GLY A 358 24.14 -7.01 8.41
CA GLY A 358 24.22 -5.70 7.74
C GLY A 358 23.11 -4.71 8.09
N VAL A 359 22.00 -5.14 8.71
CA VAL A 359 20.83 -4.28 8.94
C VAL A 359 20.31 -4.26 10.37
N ALA A 360 20.51 -5.31 11.17
CA ALA A 360 19.91 -5.39 12.50
C ALA A 360 20.53 -4.38 13.49
N ASP A 361 19.73 -3.94 14.45
CA ASP A 361 20.22 -3.37 15.71
C ASP A 361 20.58 -4.49 16.70
N GLU A 362 19.78 -5.56 16.72
CA GLU A 362 19.97 -6.73 17.59
C GLU A 362 19.68 -8.06 16.85
N ILE A 363 20.62 -9.00 16.97
CA ILE A 363 20.56 -10.36 16.44
C ILE A 363 20.49 -11.33 17.62
N ILE A 364 19.37 -12.03 17.70
CA ILE A 364 19.01 -12.93 18.78
C ILE A 364 19.00 -14.35 18.24
N ILE A 365 19.73 -15.26 18.88
CA ILE A 365 19.76 -16.67 18.51
C ILE A 365 19.17 -17.54 19.61
N ASN A 366 18.55 -18.66 19.25
CA ASN A 366 18.20 -19.68 20.23
C ASN A 366 19.48 -20.22 20.94
N PRO A 367 19.51 -20.43 22.27
CA PRO A 367 20.69 -20.95 22.98
C PRO A 367 21.21 -22.30 22.47
N HIS A 368 20.36 -23.11 21.83
CA HIS A 368 20.74 -24.37 21.17
C HIS A 368 20.80 -24.26 19.64
N GLY A 369 20.73 -23.05 19.12
CA GLY A 369 20.81 -22.73 17.72
C GLY A 369 22.21 -22.84 17.15
N SER A 370 22.26 -22.75 15.82
CA SER A 370 23.50 -22.72 15.06
C SER A 370 23.54 -21.57 14.06
N LEU A 371 24.75 -21.11 13.78
CA LEU A 371 25.04 -20.07 12.80
C LEU A 371 26.09 -20.62 11.84
N SER A 372 25.85 -20.43 10.55
CA SER A 372 26.80 -20.76 9.50
C SER A 372 27.21 -19.51 8.74
N VAL A 373 28.53 -19.32 8.56
CA VAL A 373 29.15 -18.31 7.71
C VAL A 373 29.83 -18.96 6.50
N GLN A 374 29.34 -20.12 6.09
CA GLN A 374 29.90 -20.86 4.95
C GLN A 374 29.81 -20.05 3.65
N GLY A 375 30.95 -19.92 2.96
CA GLY A 375 31.05 -19.29 1.65
C GLY A 375 30.65 -20.20 0.48
N PHE A 376 31.05 -19.78 -0.73
CA PHE A 376 30.63 -20.42 -1.99
C PHE A 376 31.55 -21.57 -2.41
N ALA A 377 30.95 -22.64 -2.91
CA ALA A 377 31.66 -23.74 -3.56
C ALA A 377 30.79 -24.37 -4.64
N GLN A 378 31.42 -24.84 -5.72
CA GLN A 378 30.74 -25.59 -6.77
C GLN A 378 31.47 -26.88 -7.10
N ASN A 379 30.72 -27.97 -7.16
CA ASN A 379 31.19 -29.26 -7.67
C ASN A 379 30.46 -29.58 -8.96
N LYS A 380 31.20 -29.93 -10.01
CA LYS A 380 30.66 -30.24 -11.34
C LYS A 380 31.23 -31.55 -11.87
N LEU A 381 30.37 -32.41 -12.40
CA LEU A 381 30.75 -33.68 -13.02
C LEU A 381 31.10 -33.46 -14.50
N TYR A 382 32.12 -34.20 -14.96
CA TYR A 382 32.58 -34.20 -16.34
C TYR A 382 32.47 -35.60 -16.95
N PHE A 383 31.75 -35.71 -18.06
CA PHE A 383 31.30 -36.97 -18.64
C PHE A 383 32.04 -37.34 -19.93
N LYS A 384 32.93 -36.50 -20.47
CA LYS A 384 33.63 -36.77 -21.74
C LYS A 384 34.20 -38.19 -21.82
N ASN A 385 34.99 -38.59 -20.82
CA ASN A 385 35.64 -39.91 -20.78
C ASN A 385 34.63 -41.05 -20.59
N PHE A 386 33.56 -40.81 -19.84
CA PHE A 386 32.46 -41.76 -19.69
C PHE A 386 31.74 -41.98 -21.02
N LEU A 387 31.38 -40.92 -21.73
CA LEU A 387 30.71 -40.98 -23.04
C LEU A 387 31.60 -41.64 -24.10
N ALA A 388 32.89 -41.29 -24.12
CA ALA A 388 33.85 -41.90 -25.04
C ALA A 388 33.98 -43.42 -24.86
N LYS A 389 33.87 -43.93 -23.62
CA LYS A 389 33.86 -45.37 -23.32
C LYS A 389 32.70 -46.12 -24.02
N TYR A 390 31.59 -45.44 -24.29
CA TYR A 390 30.44 -45.98 -25.00
C TYR A 390 30.38 -45.58 -26.48
N GLY A 391 31.48 -45.03 -27.02
CA GLY A 391 31.56 -44.63 -28.43
C GLY A 391 30.76 -43.36 -28.77
N ILE A 392 30.38 -42.56 -27.77
CA ILE A 392 29.64 -41.30 -27.96
C ILE A 392 30.63 -40.13 -27.96
N ALA A 393 30.71 -39.39 -29.07
CA ALA A 393 31.49 -38.16 -29.18
C ALA A 393 30.59 -36.92 -29.07
N PHE A 394 30.97 -35.97 -28.21
CA PHE A 394 30.27 -34.69 -28.07
C PHE A 394 31.08 -33.58 -28.78
N HIS A 395 30.50 -32.96 -29.79
CA HIS A 395 31.11 -31.84 -30.52
C HIS A 395 30.57 -30.51 -30.01
N ASN A 396 31.39 -29.78 -29.24
CA ASN A 396 31.03 -28.48 -28.69
C ASN A 396 31.50 -27.35 -29.63
N PHE A 397 30.55 -26.67 -30.28
CA PHE A 397 30.82 -25.48 -31.08
C PHE A 397 30.71 -24.24 -30.17
N GLN A 398 31.83 -23.87 -29.55
CA GLN A 398 31.92 -22.69 -28.70
C GLN A 398 32.38 -21.46 -29.50
N SER A 399 31.83 -20.29 -29.17
CA SER A 399 32.27 -19.04 -29.79
C SER A 399 33.58 -18.52 -29.19
N HIS A 400 33.78 -18.67 -27.87
CA HIS A 400 34.91 -18.14 -27.10
C HIS A 400 35.22 -19.03 -25.88
N GLU A 401 36.39 -18.84 -25.28
CA GLU A 401 36.92 -19.66 -24.18
C GLU A 401 36.06 -19.69 -22.90
N TYR A 402 35.41 -18.57 -22.56
CA TYR A 402 34.56 -18.45 -21.38
C TYR A 402 33.12 -18.96 -21.62
N LYS A 403 32.80 -19.52 -22.78
CA LYS A 403 31.47 -20.10 -23.06
C LYS A 403 31.40 -21.57 -22.60
N THR A 404 31.34 -21.77 -21.28
CA THR A 404 31.63 -23.06 -20.62
C THR A 404 30.42 -23.95 -20.34
N THR A 405 29.21 -23.56 -20.78
CA THR A 405 27.95 -24.24 -20.45
C THR A 405 27.99 -25.77 -20.70
N PHE A 406 28.60 -26.20 -21.81
CA PHE A 406 28.66 -27.61 -22.22
C PHE A 406 29.99 -28.31 -21.91
N ASN A 407 30.89 -27.69 -21.16
CA ASN A 407 32.17 -28.30 -20.80
C ASN A 407 32.02 -29.63 -20.06
N ALA A 408 30.95 -29.80 -19.27
CA ALA A 408 30.65 -31.08 -18.60
C ALA A 408 30.52 -32.26 -19.58
N LEU A 409 30.19 -32.02 -20.85
CA LEU A 409 30.05 -33.06 -21.87
C LEU A 409 31.26 -33.12 -22.80
N SER A 410 31.93 -31.99 -23.07
CA SER A 410 33.04 -31.91 -24.01
C SER A 410 34.43 -32.07 -23.37
N GLU A 411 34.57 -31.76 -22.08
CA GLU A 411 35.83 -31.78 -21.35
C GLU A 411 35.88 -32.88 -20.29
N SER A 412 37.10 -33.31 -19.95
CA SER A 412 37.35 -34.33 -18.92
C SER A 412 37.38 -33.76 -17.51
N SER A 413 37.54 -32.44 -17.38
CA SER A 413 37.63 -31.71 -16.12
C SER A 413 37.34 -30.22 -16.35
N MET A 414 37.18 -29.47 -15.26
CA MET A 414 37.03 -28.01 -15.30
C MET A 414 38.21 -27.36 -16.01
N THR A 415 37.92 -26.52 -17.00
CA THR A 415 38.94 -25.77 -17.73
C THR A 415 39.41 -24.58 -16.90
N ASN A 416 40.59 -24.03 -17.22
CA ASN A 416 41.10 -22.84 -16.53
C ASN A 416 40.16 -21.64 -16.68
N ALA A 417 39.64 -21.39 -17.88
CA ALA A 417 38.68 -20.31 -18.12
C ALA A 417 37.35 -20.50 -17.35
N GLU A 418 36.88 -21.74 -17.21
CA GLU A 418 35.70 -22.03 -16.39
C GLU A 418 35.96 -21.78 -14.91
N ARG A 419 37.13 -22.21 -14.42
CA ARG A 419 37.56 -21.97 -13.04
C ARG A 419 37.69 -20.48 -12.74
N GLU A 420 38.43 -19.76 -13.56
CA GLU A 420 38.67 -18.31 -13.41
C GLU A 420 37.34 -17.53 -13.39
N SER A 421 36.41 -17.84 -14.29
CA SER A 421 35.11 -17.17 -14.32
C SER A 421 34.26 -17.44 -13.07
N LEU A 422 34.28 -18.66 -12.55
CA LEU A 422 33.53 -19.02 -11.36
C LEU A 422 34.16 -18.42 -10.10
N GLU A 423 35.48 -18.48 -9.97
CA GLU A 423 36.23 -17.88 -8.87
C GLU A 423 35.98 -16.37 -8.82
N TYR A 424 36.05 -15.66 -9.96
CA TYR A 424 35.76 -14.22 -10.03
C TYR A 424 34.36 -13.87 -9.50
N VAL A 425 33.33 -14.64 -9.88
CA VAL A 425 31.96 -14.38 -9.42
C VAL A 425 31.80 -14.72 -7.95
N TYR A 426 32.33 -15.86 -7.49
CA TYR A 426 32.18 -16.31 -6.11
C TYR A 426 32.95 -15.45 -5.12
N GLU A 427 34.13 -14.96 -5.49
CA GLU A 427 34.87 -13.98 -4.70
C GLU A 427 34.07 -12.68 -4.56
N ALA A 428 33.48 -12.18 -5.64
CA ALA A 428 32.63 -10.99 -5.57
C ALA A 428 31.39 -11.18 -4.67
N LEU A 429 30.74 -12.34 -4.73
CA LEU A 429 29.60 -12.65 -3.85
C LEU A 429 30.03 -12.80 -2.38
N GLN A 430 31.19 -13.42 -2.13
CA GLN A 430 31.74 -13.56 -0.79
C GLN A 430 32.09 -12.20 -0.19
N ASN A 431 32.79 -11.36 -0.94
CA ASN A 431 33.19 -10.01 -0.51
C ASN A 431 31.98 -9.15 -0.11
N GLU A 432 30.85 -9.30 -0.81
CA GLU A 432 29.62 -8.59 -0.43
C GLU A 432 29.01 -9.15 0.87
N MET A 433 29.03 -10.46 1.09
CA MET A 433 28.59 -11.03 2.38
C MET A 433 29.48 -10.56 3.52
N ASP A 434 30.79 -10.53 3.29
CA ASP A 434 31.77 -10.05 4.27
C ASP A 434 31.53 -8.56 4.57
N ARG A 435 31.32 -7.73 3.53
CA ARG A 435 30.94 -6.32 3.71
C ARG A 435 29.72 -6.16 4.62
N MET A 436 28.63 -6.91 4.38
CA MET A 436 27.44 -6.82 5.23
C MET A 436 27.74 -7.18 6.68
N ILE A 437 28.59 -8.19 6.91
CA ILE A 437 28.95 -8.62 8.27
C ILE A 437 29.84 -7.58 8.94
N GLU A 438 30.87 -7.10 8.26
CA GLU A 438 31.84 -6.12 8.78
C GLU A 438 31.18 -4.77 9.08
N GLU A 439 30.41 -4.21 8.13
CA GLU A 439 29.66 -2.95 8.32
C GLU A 439 28.55 -3.08 9.36
N GLY A 440 27.97 -4.27 9.51
CA GLY A 440 26.85 -4.51 10.39
C GLY A 440 27.24 -4.82 11.83
N ARG A 441 28.40 -5.46 12.00
CA ARG A 441 28.92 -5.91 13.30
C ARG A 441 30.12 -5.10 13.79
N GLU A 442 30.67 -4.18 12.99
CA GLU A 442 31.75 -3.21 13.31
C GLU A 442 32.49 -3.49 14.64
N ASP A 443 32.16 -2.75 15.69
CA ASP A 443 32.79 -2.75 17.01
C ASP A 443 32.38 -3.93 17.90
N LYS A 444 31.44 -4.75 17.44
CA LYS A 444 30.94 -5.94 18.15
C LYS A 444 31.77 -7.18 17.87
N LEU A 445 32.45 -7.26 16.72
CA LEU A 445 33.32 -8.39 16.40
C LEU A 445 34.52 -8.42 17.36
N ASN A 446 34.77 -9.58 17.97
CA ASN A 446 35.89 -9.75 18.91
C ASN A 446 37.18 -10.24 18.24
N GLU A 447 37.09 -10.60 16.96
CA GLU A 447 38.16 -11.14 16.13
C GLU A 447 37.93 -10.70 14.68
N GLU A 448 38.99 -10.70 13.86
CA GLU A 448 38.85 -10.46 12.42
C GLU A 448 38.00 -11.56 11.77
N LEU A 449 37.23 -11.19 10.75
CA LEU A 449 36.29 -12.11 10.10
C LEU A 449 37.01 -13.31 9.47
N GLU A 450 38.22 -13.11 8.93
CA GLU A 450 39.07 -14.18 8.39
C GLU A 450 39.48 -15.20 9.47
N ASP A 451 39.80 -14.73 10.69
CA ASP A 451 40.16 -15.61 11.81
C ASP A 451 38.95 -16.42 12.30
N ILE A 452 37.77 -15.81 12.31
CA ILE A 452 36.51 -16.49 12.61
C ILE A 452 36.30 -17.64 11.62
N TYR A 453 36.49 -17.38 10.32
CA TYR A 453 36.36 -18.38 9.26
C TYR A 453 37.39 -19.50 9.38
N ALA A 454 38.64 -19.17 9.68
CA ALA A 454 39.73 -20.14 9.85
C ALA A 454 39.47 -21.13 10.99
N LYS A 455 38.79 -20.69 12.06
CA LYS A 455 38.39 -21.55 13.19
C LYS A 455 37.16 -22.41 12.89
N GLY A 456 36.53 -22.26 11.72
CA GLY A 456 35.40 -23.06 11.25
C GLY A 456 34.15 -22.22 10.95
N PHE A 457 33.51 -22.54 9.82
CA PHE A 457 32.35 -21.81 9.28
C PHE A 457 31.00 -22.15 9.96
N TRP A 458 30.94 -23.20 10.79
CA TRP A 458 29.73 -23.58 11.53
C TRP A 458 29.98 -23.45 13.03
N MET A 459 29.05 -22.80 13.73
CA MET A 459 29.19 -22.51 15.15
C MET A 459 27.86 -22.64 15.90
N ASN A 460 27.95 -22.98 17.18
CA ASN A 460 26.82 -22.91 18.10
C ASN A 460 26.61 -21.47 18.62
N ALA A 461 25.46 -21.23 19.24
CA ALA A 461 25.09 -19.91 19.78
C ALA A 461 26.14 -19.29 20.71
N ASN A 462 26.73 -20.07 21.63
CA ASN A 462 27.76 -19.58 22.54
C ASN A 462 29.00 -19.05 21.81
N ARG A 463 29.50 -19.81 20.83
CA ARG A 463 30.66 -19.39 20.05
C ARG A 463 30.33 -18.20 19.15
N ALA A 464 29.14 -18.17 18.55
CA ALA A 464 28.68 -17.03 17.77
C ALA A 464 28.65 -15.74 18.61
N GLN A 465 28.14 -15.83 19.86
CA GLN A 465 28.09 -14.68 20.75
C GLN A 465 29.50 -14.26 21.21
N GLN A 466 30.37 -15.22 21.54
CA GLN A 466 31.77 -14.95 21.88
C GLN A 466 32.56 -14.30 20.75
N ALA A 467 32.24 -14.62 19.49
CA ALA A 467 32.86 -13.99 18.32
C ALA A 467 32.24 -12.61 18.00
N GLY A 468 31.16 -12.21 18.69
CA GLY A 468 30.46 -10.96 18.41
C GLY A 468 29.49 -11.01 17.23
N LEU A 469 29.20 -12.20 16.71
CA LEU A 469 28.33 -12.41 15.56
C LEU A 469 26.85 -12.28 15.89
N VAL A 470 26.46 -12.56 17.13
CA VAL A 470 25.11 -12.37 17.66
C VAL A 470 25.17 -11.58 18.97
N ASP A 471 24.08 -10.89 19.31
CA ASP A 471 24.03 -10.00 20.47
C ASP A 471 23.55 -10.75 21.72
N SER A 472 22.49 -11.54 21.59
CA SER A 472 21.84 -12.22 22.70
C SER A 472 21.38 -13.63 22.35
N GLN A 473 21.20 -14.45 23.40
CA GLN A 473 20.65 -15.79 23.31
C GLN A 473 19.34 -15.84 24.08
N MET A 474 18.24 -16.23 23.43
CA MET A 474 16.92 -16.31 24.07
C MET A 474 16.11 -17.50 23.55
N TYR A 475 15.38 -18.17 24.44
CA TYR A 475 14.30 -19.07 24.03
C TYR A 475 13.07 -18.28 23.56
N PRO A 476 12.13 -18.90 22.81
CA PRO A 476 10.92 -18.22 22.34
C PRO A 476 10.09 -17.56 23.46
N ASP A 477 9.99 -18.19 24.63
CA ASP A 477 9.27 -17.65 25.78
C ASP A 477 9.98 -16.44 26.41
N GLU A 478 11.31 -16.42 26.41
CA GLU A 478 12.10 -15.27 26.86
C GLU A 478 11.98 -14.10 25.87
N LEU A 479 12.00 -14.39 24.57
CA LEU A 479 11.76 -13.39 23.52
C LEU A 479 10.35 -12.80 23.63
N ASP A 480 9.32 -13.65 23.75
CA ASP A 480 7.94 -13.19 23.86
C ASP A 480 7.75 -12.36 25.14
N LYS A 481 8.40 -12.73 26.24
CA LYS A 481 8.40 -11.94 27.48
C LYS A 481 9.08 -10.58 27.30
N MET A 482 10.24 -10.50 26.67
CA MET A 482 10.91 -9.22 26.34
C MET A 482 9.97 -8.32 25.52
N ILE A 483 9.28 -8.90 24.54
CA ILE A 483 8.31 -8.18 23.71
C ILE A 483 7.14 -7.66 24.53
N GLU A 484 6.59 -8.47 25.44
CA GLU A 484 5.47 -8.07 26.29
C GLU A 484 5.86 -6.97 27.28
N ASP A 485 7.08 -7.02 27.82
CA ASP A 485 7.61 -6.06 28.79
C ASP A 485 7.92 -4.72 28.13
N ASP A 486 8.56 -4.71 26.96
CA ASP A 486 9.06 -3.47 26.34
C ASP A 486 8.15 -2.92 25.25
N PHE A 487 7.41 -3.79 24.55
CA PHE A 487 6.65 -3.42 23.36
C PHE A 487 5.15 -3.73 23.47
N ARG A 488 4.37 -3.09 22.60
CA ARG A 488 3.04 -3.59 22.22
C ARG A 488 3.16 -4.36 20.92
N LEU A 489 2.92 -5.65 20.99
CA LEU A 489 3.00 -6.52 19.82
C LEU A 489 1.85 -6.27 18.84
N SER A 490 2.19 -6.29 17.55
CA SER A 490 1.23 -6.44 16.49
C SER A 490 1.83 -7.27 15.38
N SER A 491 1.07 -8.22 14.85
CA SER A 491 1.40 -8.81 13.56
C SER A 491 1.28 -7.75 12.46
N TYR A 492 2.17 -7.81 11.46
CA TYR A 492 1.96 -7.11 10.20
C TYR A 492 0.79 -7.78 9.48
N HIS A 493 -0.38 -7.16 9.60
CA HIS A 493 -1.47 -7.39 8.67
C HIS A 493 -1.64 -6.08 7.92
N GLU A 494 -1.77 -6.18 6.60
CA GLU A 494 -2.23 -5.13 5.68
C GLU A 494 -3.50 -4.50 6.28
N ARG A 495 -3.31 -3.49 7.14
CA ARG A 495 -4.40 -2.85 7.86
C ARG A 495 -4.70 -1.60 7.07
N GLY A 496 -5.91 -1.51 6.54
CA GLY A 496 -6.39 -0.34 5.82
C GLY A 496 -6.15 0.92 6.67
N VAL A 497 -5.11 1.68 6.31
CA VAL A 497 -4.89 3.03 6.79
C VAL A 497 -5.72 3.95 5.90
N VAL A 498 -6.36 4.95 6.50
CA VAL A 498 -7.05 5.98 5.71
C VAL A 498 -6.04 6.68 4.80
N GLN A 499 -6.29 6.66 3.49
CA GLN A 499 -5.44 7.34 2.51
C GLN A 499 -5.84 8.81 2.43
N TYR A 500 -5.02 9.69 3.00
CA TYR A 500 -5.29 11.12 3.00
C TYR A 500 -4.89 11.83 1.71
N ASP A 501 -4.01 11.22 0.90
CA ASP A 501 -3.59 11.75 -0.39
C ASP A 501 -4.72 11.70 -1.43
N TRP A 502 -4.89 12.79 -2.15
CA TRP A 502 -5.78 12.83 -3.31
C TRP A 502 -5.10 12.14 -4.49
N GLU A 503 -5.69 11.05 -4.97
CA GLU A 503 -5.21 10.36 -6.16
C GLU A 503 -5.49 11.20 -7.41
N PRO A 504 -4.47 11.59 -8.18
CA PRO A 504 -4.67 12.36 -9.40
C PRO A 504 -5.25 11.50 -10.52
N ALA A 505 -6.10 12.10 -11.36
CA ALA A 505 -6.83 11.39 -12.40
C ALA A 505 -5.98 10.90 -13.57
N VAL A 506 -4.87 11.58 -13.82
CA VAL A 506 -3.86 11.16 -14.79
C VAL A 506 -2.57 10.92 -14.03
N ILE A 507 -2.24 9.64 -13.85
CA ILE A 507 -0.93 9.23 -13.37
C ILE A 507 -0.18 8.74 -14.61
N PRO A 508 0.90 9.42 -15.05
CA PRO A 508 1.81 8.84 -16.02
C PRO A 508 2.30 7.51 -15.45
N VAL A 509 2.12 6.41 -16.19
CA VAL A 509 2.46 5.07 -15.71
C VAL A 509 3.81 4.65 -16.26
N ILE A 510 4.62 4.00 -15.43
CA ILE A 510 5.79 3.26 -15.85
C ILE A 510 5.38 1.78 -15.90
N ALA A 511 5.54 1.15 -17.06
CA ALA A 511 5.22 -0.27 -17.20
C ALA A 511 6.39 -1.12 -16.71
N VAL A 512 6.16 -2.00 -15.75
CA VAL A 512 7.14 -3.01 -15.33
C VAL A 512 6.82 -4.33 -16.02
N ILE A 513 7.75 -4.81 -16.84
CA ILE A 513 7.62 -6.06 -17.61
C ILE A 513 8.66 -7.04 -17.08
N TYR A 514 8.22 -8.22 -16.65
CA TYR A 514 9.10 -9.25 -16.13
C TYR A 514 9.53 -10.23 -17.22
N ALA A 515 10.82 -10.47 -17.31
CA ALA A 515 11.47 -11.45 -18.16
C ALA A 515 12.27 -12.40 -17.27
N ASN A 516 11.61 -13.46 -16.79
CA ASN A 516 12.19 -14.44 -15.85
C ASN A 516 12.30 -15.83 -16.50
N GLY A 517 13.51 -16.41 -16.45
CA GLY A 517 13.84 -17.76 -16.90
C GLY A 517 14.60 -17.80 -18.22
N TYR A 518 14.77 -18.99 -18.77
CA TYR A 518 15.41 -19.19 -20.08
C TYR A 518 14.55 -18.64 -21.22
N ILE A 519 15.22 -18.21 -22.30
CA ILE A 519 14.61 -17.59 -23.48
C ILE A 519 14.37 -18.65 -24.57
N TYR A 520 13.10 -18.83 -24.94
CA TYR A 520 12.66 -19.74 -26.00
C TYR A 520 11.91 -19.01 -27.11
N GLN A 521 11.79 -19.67 -28.26
CA GLN A 521 10.88 -19.25 -29.33
C GLN A 521 9.44 -19.59 -28.96
N GLY A 522 8.48 -18.82 -29.50
CA GLY A 522 7.06 -19.00 -29.20
C GLY A 522 6.60 -18.27 -27.94
N GLU A 523 5.49 -18.75 -27.38
CA GLU A 523 4.89 -18.23 -26.14
C GLU A 523 5.61 -18.75 -24.89
N GLY A 524 5.57 -17.93 -23.82
CA GLY A 524 6.13 -18.27 -22.51
C GLY A 524 5.05 -18.42 -21.46
N TRP A 525 5.35 -19.17 -20.41
CA TRP A 525 4.54 -19.22 -19.20
C TRP A 525 5.03 -18.16 -18.21
N LYS A 526 4.12 -17.25 -17.85
CA LYS A 526 4.37 -16.20 -16.85
C LYS A 526 5.02 -16.79 -15.59
N GLY A 527 6.17 -16.23 -15.20
CA GLY A 527 6.92 -16.63 -14.01
C GLY A 527 7.67 -17.97 -14.11
N LYS A 528 7.78 -18.58 -15.30
CA LYS A 528 8.54 -19.83 -15.51
C LYS A 528 9.60 -19.73 -16.60
N ASN A 529 9.27 -19.14 -17.75
CA ASN A 529 10.20 -18.96 -18.85
C ASN A 529 9.84 -17.74 -19.70
N ILE A 530 10.80 -17.31 -20.51
CA ILE A 530 10.65 -16.17 -21.42
C ILE A 530 10.33 -16.72 -22.81
N GLY A 531 9.10 -16.49 -23.29
CA GLY A 531 8.73 -16.73 -24.68
C GLY A 531 8.77 -15.44 -25.48
N ALA A 532 9.50 -15.45 -26.60
CA ALA A 532 9.68 -14.28 -27.45
C ALA A 532 8.36 -13.61 -27.85
N GLU A 533 7.35 -14.38 -28.24
CA GLU A 533 6.08 -13.84 -28.74
C GLU A 533 5.35 -13.09 -27.62
N SER A 534 5.21 -13.72 -26.46
CA SER A 534 4.54 -13.14 -25.29
C SER A 534 5.23 -11.88 -24.76
N LEU A 535 6.58 -11.88 -24.72
CA LEU A 535 7.33 -10.73 -24.22
C LEU A 535 7.33 -9.57 -25.22
N VAL A 536 7.49 -9.87 -26.51
CA VAL A 536 7.39 -8.85 -27.59
C VAL A 536 5.99 -8.24 -27.60
N GLU A 537 4.93 -9.03 -27.44
CA GLU A 537 3.57 -8.50 -27.36
C GLU A 537 3.38 -7.56 -26.16
N ALA A 538 3.87 -7.95 -24.97
CA ALA A 538 3.81 -7.10 -23.78
C ALA A 538 4.56 -5.77 -23.98
N ILE A 539 5.78 -5.81 -24.52
CA ILE A 539 6.58 -4.60 -24.82
C ILE A 539 5.87 -3.74 -25.88
N ARG A 540 5.30 -4.35 -26.92
CA ARG A 540 4.56 -3.66 -27.97
C ARG A 540 3.29 -3.00 -27.43
N ALA A 541 2.54 -3.67 -26.57
CA ALA A 541 1.36 -3.12 -25.92
C ALA A 541 1.75 -1.91 -25.06
N ALA A 542 2.84 -2.04 -24.28
CA ALA A 542 3.38 -0.93 -23.50
C ALA A 542 3.81 0.24 -24.40
N ARG A 543 4.48 -0.02 -25.52
CA ARG A 543 4.89 0.99 -26.50
C ARG A 543 3.70 1.74 -27.12
N LYS A 544 2.63 1.04 -27.50
CA LYS A 544 1.47 1.66 -28.18
C LYS A 544 0.52 2.42 -27.24
N ASN A 545 0.59 2.20 -25.93
CA ASN A 545 -0.33 2.84 -24.98
C ASN A 545 0.12 4.27 -24.59
N PRO A 546 -0.61 5.35 -24.90
CA PRO A 546 -0.17 6.73 -24.64
C PRO A 546 -0.04 7.10 -23.15
N LEU A 547 -0.64 6.33 -22.23
CA LEU A 547 -0.54 6.56 -20.78
C LEU A 547 0.80 6.07 -20.20
N ILE A 548 1.45 5.11 -20.86
CA ILE A 548 2.74 4.58 -20.43
C ILE A 548 3.84 5.52 -20.92
N LYS A 549 4.64 6.06 -20.00
CA LYS A 549 5.72 7.01 -20.35
C LYS A 549 7.11 6.38 -20.40
N ALA A 550 7.31 5.27 -19.69
CA ALA A 550 8.55 4.51 -19.70
C ALA A 550 8.27 3.02 -19.45
N ILE A 551 9.24 2.17 -19.77
CA ILE A 551 9.21 0.73 -19.53
C ILE A 551 10.41 0.37 -18.66
N VAL A 552 10.17 -0.38 -17.59
CA VAL A 552 11.20 -1.10 -16.86
C VAL A 552 11.10 -2.56 -17.26
N LEU A 553 12.18 -3.11 -17.83
CA LEU A 553 12.28 -4.53 -18.13
C LEU A 553 13.11 -5.20 -17.02
N ARG A 554 12.44 -5.93 -16.13
CA ARG A 554 13.05 -6.69 -15.03
C ARG A 554 13.50 -8.05 -15.56
N ILE A 555 14.81 -8.27 -15.64
CA ILE A 555 15.42 -9.44 -16.27
C ILE A 555 16.12 -10.31 -15.23
N ASN A 556 15.70 -11.57 -15.17
CA ASN A 556 16.41 -12.63 -14.48
C ASN A 556 16.47 -13.84 -15.44
N SER A 557 17.57 -13.98 -16.19
CA SER A 557 17.65 -14.95 -17.28
C SER A 557 19.06 -15.50 -17.46
N GLY A 558 19.16 -16.83 -17.59
CA GLY A 558 20.39 -17.51 -18.04
C GLY A 558 20.63 -17.44 -19.56
N GLY A 559 19.82 -16.66 -20.30
CA GLY A 559 19.85 -16.56 -21.75
C GLY A 559 19.03 -17.65 -22.45
N GLY A 560 19.38 -17.99 -23.69
CA GLY A 560 18.68 -19.01 -24.48
C GLY A 560 18.79 -18.79 -25.98
N SER A 561 17.66 -18.88 -26.69
CA SER A 561 17.61 -18.75 -28.14
C SER A 561 18.03 -17.35 -28.62
N ALA A 562 19.05 -17.30 -29.48
CA ALA A 562 19.55 -16.06 -30.07
C ALA A 562 18.50 -15.36 -30.95
N LEU A 563 17.73 -16.12 -31.74
CA LEU A 563 16.67 -15.58 -32.58
C LEU A 563 15.55 -14.95 -31.73
N ALA A 564 15.10 -15.66 -30.70
CA ALA A 564 14.11 -15.16 -29.74
C ALA A 564 14.57 -13.85 -29.09
N SER A 565 15.84 -13.81 -28.65
CA SER A 565 16.46 -12.64 -28.06
C SER A 565 16.52 -11.45 -29.03
N ASN A 566 16.82 -11.70 -30.30
CA ASN A 566 16.84 -10.66 -31.33
C ASN A 566 15.44 -10.07 -31.61
N LEU A 567 14.38 -10.88 -31.56
CA LEU A 567 13.00 -10.39 -31.68
C LEU A 567 12.63 -9.45 -30.53
N ILE A 568 12.99 -9.82 -29.30
CA ILE A 568 12.80 -8.99 -28.10
C ILE A 568 13.59 -7.68 -28.23
N ALA A 569 14.89 -7.77 -28.57
CA ALA A 569 15.76 -6.61 -28.75
C ALA A 569 15.23 -5.64 -29.83
N ARG A 570 14.66 -6.17 -30.92
CA ARG A 570 14.03 -5.37 -31.97
C ARG A 570 12.85 -4.57 -31.44
N GLU A 571 11.95 -5.16 -30.65
CA GLU A 571 10.80 -4.42 -30.11
C GLU A 571 11.25 -3.37 -29.06
N ILE A 572 12.28 -3.65 -28.26
CA ILE A 572 12.91 -2.65 -27.36
C ILE A 572 13.49 -1.48 -28.16
N ALA A 573 14.20 -1.76 -29.26
CA ALA A 573 14.74 -0.71 -30.13
C ALA A 573 13.63 0.18 -30.68
N LEU A 574 12.49 -0.40 -31.07
CA LEU A 574 11.32 0.36 -31.52
C LEU A 574 10.72 1.25 -30.41
N CYS A 575 10.79 0.86 -29.12
CA CYS A 575 10.33 1.73 -28.02
C CYS A 575 11.15 3.02 -27.93
N VAL A 576 12.47 2.93 -28.10
CA VAL A 576 13.38 4.07 -27.91
C VAL A 576 13.60 4.89 -29.17
N SER A 577 13.29 4.34 -30.36
CA SER A 577 13.46 5.00 -31.66
C SER A 577 12.17 5.62 -32.23
N ASP A 578 11.01 5.41 -31.60
CA ASP A 578 9.74 5.99 -32.06
C ASP A 578 9.74 7.52 -31.84
N GLU A 579 9.91 8.30 -32.91
CA GLU A 579 9.99 9.77 -32.81
C GLU A 579 8.69 10.43 -32.32
N LYS A 580 7.54 9.77 -32.52
CA LYS A 580 6.22 10.30 -32.13
C LYS A 580 5.84 9.93 -30.70
N ASN A 581 6.34 8.78 -30.22
CA ASN A 581 5.98 8.24 -28.92
C ASN A 581 7.17 7.51 -28.27
N ARG A 582 8.31 8.21 -28.17
CA ARG A 582 9.54 7.69 -27.59
C ARG A 582 9.30 7.30 -26.13
N LYS A 583 9.64 6.06 -25.79
CA LYS A 583 9.57 5.56 -24.41
C LYS A 583 10.94 5.10 -23.96
N PRO A 584 11.52 5.73 -22.92
CA PRO A 584 12.70 5.20 -22.26
C PRO A 584 12.44 3.76 -21.82
N VAL A 585 13.41 2.89 -22.08
CA VAL A 585 13.43 1.52 -21.57
C VAL A 585 14.61 1.41 -20.61
N VAL A 586 14.32 1.12 -19.35
CA VAL A 586 15.32 0.88 -18.31
C VAL A 586 15.39 -0.62 -18.06
N ILE A 587 16.59 -1.18 -18.10
CA ILE A 587 16.81 -2.58 -17.77
C ILE A 587 17.14 -2.68 -16.28
N SER A 588 16.43 -3.55 -15.57
CA SER A 588 16.71 -3.91 -14.17
C SER A 588 17.13 -5.37 -14.15
N MET A 589 18.39 -5.65 -13.84
CA MET A 589 18.95 -7.02 -13.80
C MET A 589 18.86 -7.57 -12.37
N ALA A 590 18.45 -8.84 -12.23
CA ALA A 590 17.85 -9.34 -11.00
C ALA A 590 18.17 -10.80 -10.67
N GLY A 591 19.40 -11.23 -10.95
CA GLY A 591 19.82 -12.61 -10.78
C GLY A 591 21.32 -12.73 -10.69
#